data_AF-A0A2N7DUD0-F1
#
_entry.id   AF-A0A2N7DUD0-F1
#
_cell.length_a   1.000
_cell.length_b   1.000
_cell.length_c   1.000
_cell.angle_alpha   90.00
_cell.angle_beta   90.00
_cell.angle_gamma   90.00
#
_symmetry.space_group_name_H-M   'P 1'
#
loop_
_entity.id
_entity.type
_entity.pdbx_description
1 polymer ?
#
loop_
_entity_poly.entity_id
_entity_poly.type
_entity_poly.pdbx_seq_one_letter_code
_entity_poly.pdbx_strand_id
1 'polypeptide(L)'
;MQKTSIVLLSSMVAFPAFAASSTVMTNNSILIFIALMAFTCVNAIAQASCYFAGLYVQKSVSQKHVTLSLVFPLIALIGFIAEYQSLAQFILYLGAVLLGFGAALVPLLLTNKKVPCMQSALILLTGAIIILPLSIIVAPISLFSIVLCHLALKQTPIAPVAKFSTILTLLTSYGLFGYWLFQLFNQISVA
;
A
#
# COMPACT_ATOMS: atom_id res chain seq x y z
N MET A 1 2.79 3.99 -28.68
CA MET A 1 1.99 3.19 -27.73
C MET A 1 2.71 2.90 -26.40
N GLN A 2 4.05 2.93 -26.32
CA GLN A 2 4.78 2.66 -25.06
C GLN A 2 4.79 3.83 -24.05
N LYS A 3 4.68 5.08 -24.51
CA LYS A 3 4.62 6.28 -23.66
C LYS A 3 3.34 6.38 -22.82
N THR A 4 2.21 5.90 -23.33
CA THR A 4 0.90 5.98 -22.65
C THR A 4 0.81 5.03 -21.44
N SER A 5 1.44 3.86 -21.50
CA SER A 5 1.48 2.94 -20.35
C SER A 5 2.36 3.45 -19.20
N ILE A 6 3.41 4.21 -19.49
CA ILE A 6 4.32 4.77 -18.47
C ILE A 6 3.66 5.94 -17.74
N VAL A 7 2.94 6.82 -18.45
CA VAL A 7 2.17 7.91 -17.83
C VAL A 7 1.10 7.36 -16.89
N LEU A 8 0.47 6.23 -17.22
CA LEU A 8 -0.49 5.53 -16.37
C LEU A 8 0.14 4.91 -15.11
N LEU A 9 1.37 4.40 -15.22
CA LEU A 9 2.09 3.86 -14.06
C LEU A 9 2.58 4.99 -13.13
N SER A 10 3.04 6.11 -13.70
CA SER A 10 3.46 7.30 -12.97
C SER A 10 2.30 8.03 -12.31
N SER A 11 1.11 8.07 -12.94
CA SER A 11 -0.09 8.69 -12.36
C SER A 11 -0.68 7.89 -11.20
N MET A 12 -0.50 6.56 -11.19
CA MET A 12 -0.84 5.72 -10.03
C MET A 12 0.03 6.02 -8.79
N VAL A 13 1.15 6.73 -8.96
CA VAL A 13 2.06 7.22 -7.91
C VAL A 13 2.00 8.75 -7.84
N ALA A 14 0.83 9.35 -8.03
CA ALA A 14 0.64 10.76 -7.78
C ALA A 14 0.79 11.04 -6.26
N PHE A 15 1.91 11.66 -5.88
CA PHE A 15 2.06 12.33 -4.58
C PHE A 15 1.42 13.72 -4.64
N PRO A 16 0.92 14.31 -3.55
CA PRO A 16 0.36 15.67 -3.59
C PRO A 16 1.44 16.69 -3.89
N ALA A 17 2.66 16.40 -3.43
CA ALA A 17 3.84 17.21 -3.71
C ALA A 17 4.19 17.25 -5.21
N PHE A 18 3.81 16.24 -5.99
CA PHE A 18 4.10 16.17 -7.43
C PHE A 18 2.88 16.47 -8.31
N ALA A 19 1.65 16.42 -7.78
CA ALA A 19 0.46 16.78 -8.53
C ALA A 19 0.37 18.28 -8.87
N ALA A 20 1.13 19.13 -8.16
CA ALA A 20 1.27 20.57 -8.42
C ALA A 20 2.52 20.94 -9.24
N SER A 21 3.37 19.96 -9.57
CA SER A 21 4.66 20.20 -10.20
C SER A 21 4.63 19.75 -11.67
N SER A 22 4.60 20.70 -12.60
CA SER A 22 4.68 20.46 -14.06
C SER A 22 6.06 20.01 -14.53
N THR A 23 6.99 19.70 -13.62
CA THR A 23 8.32 19.18 -13.93
C THR A 23 8.27 17.66 -14.02
N VAL A 24 8.35 17.15 -15.25
CA VAL A 24 8.64 15.75 -15.53
C VAL A 24 9.95 15.42 -14.81
N MET A 25 9.89 14.59 -13.77
CA MET A 25 11.12 14.07 -13.16
C MET A 25 11.91 13.34 -14.24
N THR A 26 13.14 13.77 -14.48
CA THR A 26 14.05 13.22 -15.49
C THR A 26 14.49 11.78 -15.19
N ASN A 27 14.08 11.20 -14.05
CA ASN A 27 14.44 9.85 -13.66
C ASN A 27 13.28 9.09 -12.99
N ASN A 28 12.39 8.54 -13.82
CA ASN A 28 11.25 7.71 -13.43
C ASN A 28 11.64 6.51 -12.54
N SER A 29 12.84 5.95 -12.72
CA SER A 29 13.31 4.81 -11.92
C SER A 29 13.44 5.16 -10.42
N ILE A 30 13.84 6.38 -10.07
CA ILE A 30 13.92 6.81 -8.66
C ILE A 30 12.53 6.89 -8.02
N LEU A 31 11.52 7.33 -8.79
CA LEU A 31 10.13 7.36 -8.31
C LEU A 31 9.60 5.95 -8.04
N ILE A 32 9.87 5.00 -8.95
CA ILE A 32 9.50 3.59 -8.77
C ILE A 32 10.15 3.03 -7.50
N PHE A 33 11.42 3.37 -7.25
CA PHE A 33 12.13 2.97 -6.03
C PHE A 33 11.49 3.53 -4.75
N ILE A 34 11.23 4.85 -4.70
CA ILE A 34 10.62 5.49 -3.53
C ILE A 34 9.22 4.90 -3.28
N ALA A 35 8.43 4.71 -4.35
CA ALA A 35 7.11 4.12 -4.27
C ALA A 35 7.16 2.68 -3.73
N LEU A 36 8.08 1.86 -4.22
CA LEU A 36 8.26 0.48 -3.75
C LEU A 36 8.65 0.44 -2.27
N MET A 37 9.58 1.30 -1.83
CA MET A 37 10.01 1.36 -0.44
C MET A 37 8.89 1.85 0.50
N ALA A 38 8.15 2.88 0.09
CA ALA A 38 6.98 3.37 0.83
C ALA A 38 5.91 2.27 0.95
N PHE A 39 5.62 1.59 -0.16
CA PHE A 39 4.70 0.46 -0.17
C PHE A 39 5.16 -0.66 0.77
N THR A 40 6.44 -1.02 0.73
CA THR A 40 7.00 -2.08 1.58
C THR A 40 6.88 -1.73 3.06
N CYS A 41 7.11 -0.47 3.43
CA CYS A 41 6.95 0.02 4.80
C CYS A 41 5.48 -0.06 5.26
N VAL A 42 4.54 0.48 4.46
CA VAL A 42 3.10 0.41 4.75
C VAL A 42 2.62 -1.03 4.84
N ASN A 43 3.08 -1.88 3.92
CA ASN A 43 2.74 -3.29 3.91
C ASN A 43 3.24 -3.96 5.20
N ALA A 44 4.44 -3.64 5.69
CA ALA A 44 4.93 -4.16 6.96
C ALA A 44 4.03 -3.74 8.15
N ILE A 45 3.55 -2.49 8.18
CA ILE A 45 2.60 -2.02 9.20
C ILE A 45 1.29 -2.81 9.11
N ALA A 46 0.73 -2.95 7.90
CA ALA A 46 -0.50 -3.72 7.69
C ALA A 46 -0.31 -5.20 8.10
N GLN A 47 0.84 -5.78 7.78
CA GLN A 47 1.17 -7.16 8.15
C GLN A 47 1.29 -7.34 9.65
N ALA A 48 1.95 -6.39 10.35
CA ALA A 48 2.02 -6.38 11.79
C ALA A 48 0.62 -6.32 12.39
N SER A 49 -0.23 -5.37 11.97
CA SER A 49 -1.62 -5.26 12.44
C SER A 49 -2.42 -6.55 12.22
N CYS A 50 -2.36 -7.14 11.01
CA CYS A 50 -3.03 -8.40 10.70
C CYS A 50 -2.51 -9.57 11.55
N TYR A 51 -1.20 -9.64 11.77
CA TYR A 51 -0.58 -10.68 12.61
C TYR A 51 -0.97 -10.53 14.08
N PHE A 52 -0.86 -9.32 14.64
CA PHE A 52 -1.20 -9.05 16.04
C PHE A 52 -2.70 -9.25 16.31
N ALA A 53 -3.56 -8.98 15.33
CA ALA A 53 -4.98 -9.29 15.35
C ALA A 53 -5.32 -10.78 15.09
N GLY A 54 -4.33 -11.63 14.83
CA GLY A 54 -4.52 -13.07 14.62
C GLY A 54 -5.24 -13.44 13.32
N LEU A 55 -5.30 -12.55 12.33
CA LEU A 55 -5.99 -12.81 11.06
C LEU A 55 -5.32 -13.90 10.22
N TYR A 56 -4.01 -14.10 10.40
CA TYR A 56 -3.23 -15.12 9.67
C TYR A 56 -3.40 -16.55 10.20
N VAL A 57 -4.29 -16.81 11.16
CA VAL A 57 -4.75 -18.19 11.43
C VAL A 57 -5.47 -18.75 10.19
N GLN A 58 -6.22 -17.91 9.49
CA GLN A 58 -6.85 -18.32 8.25
C GLN A 58 -5.82 -18.27 7.11
N LYS A 59 -5.42 -19.44 6.63
CA LYS A 59 -4.49 -19.58 5.49
C LYS A 59 -4.95 -18.79 4.26
N SER A 60 -6.25 -18.72 4.02
CA SER A 60 -6.83 -17.94 2.92
C SER A 60 -6.56 -16.43 3.03
N VAL A 61 -6.55 -15.87 4.24
CA VAL A 61 -6.25 -14.44 4.48
C VAL A 61 -4.79 -14.16 4.22
N SER A 62 -3.90 -15.01 4.74
CA SER A 62 -2.46 -14.93 4.48
C SER A 62 -2.14 -15.02 2.99
N GLN A 63 -2.72 -16.00 2.27
CA GLN A 63 -2.53 -16.15 0.83
C GLN A 63 -3.02 -14.92 0.05
N LYS A 64 -4.23 -14.41 0.35
CA LYS A 64 -4.76 -13.21 -0.31
C LYS A 64 -3.88 -11.99 -0.07
N HIS A 65 -3.40 -11.79 1.17
CA HIS A 65 -2.48 -10.70 1.50
C HIS A 65 -1.20 -10.82 0.67
N VAL A 66 -0.56 -11.99 0.66
CA VAL A 66 0.66 -12.22 -0.13
C VAL A 66 0.43 -11.98 -1.62
N THR A 67 -0.62 -12.55 -2.20
CA THR A 67 -0.92 -12.39 -3.64
C THR A 67 -1.06 -10.92 -3.99
N LEU A 68 -1.75 -10.12 -3.17
CA LEU A 68 -1.91 -8.69 -3.41
C LEU A 68 -0.61 -7.92 -3.20
N SER A 69 0.16 -8.25 -2.15
CA SER A 69 1.45 -7.61 -1.87
C SER A 69 2.51 -7.91 -2.93
N LEU A 70 2.46 -9.06 -3.59
CA LEU A 70 3.45 -9.46 -4.60
C LEU A 70 3.33 -8.67 -5.91
N VAL A 71 2.14 -8.11 -6.18
CA VAL A 71 1.88 -7.34 -7.40
C VAL A 71 2.81 -6.12 -7.50
N PHE A 72 3.04 -5.44 -6.38
CA PHE A 72 3.84 -4.21 -6.34
C PHE A 72 5.34 -4.43 -6.65
N PRO A 73 6.06 -5.38 -6.01
CA PRO A 73 7.44 -5.67 -6.37
C PRO A 73 7.57 -6.24 -7.79
N LEU A 74 6.56 -6.95 -8.31
CA LEU A 74 6.54 -7.38 -9.72
C LEU A 74 6.45 -6.19 -10.68
N ILE A 75 5.53 -5.25 -10.42
CA ILE A 75 5.40 -4.03 -11.23
C ILE A 75 6.69 -3.21 -11.18
N ALA A 76 7.29 -3.05 -9.99
CA ALA A 76 8.53 -2.33 -9.83
C ALA A 76 9.70 -3.00 -10.58
N LEU A 77 9.78 -4.34 -10.55
CA LEU A 77 10.78 -5.09 -11.30
C LEU A 77 10.68 -4.83 -12.81
N ILE A 78 9.47 -4.89 -13.36
CA ILE A 78 9.22 -4.61 -14.79
C ILE A 78 9.62 -3.16 -15.12
N GLY A 79 9.25 -2.21 -14.26
CA GLY A 79 9.61 -0.80 -14.43
C GLY A 79 11.11 -0.57 -14.41
N PHE A 80 11.84 -1.20 -13.48
CA PHE A 80 13.30 -1.06 -13.40
C PHE A 80 14.04 -1.69 -14.58
N ILE A 81 13.59 -2.87 -15.05
CA ILE A 81 14.20 -3.52 -16.22
C ILE A 81 14.04 -2.64 -17.47
N ALA A 82 12.94 -1.89 -17.57
CA ALA A 82 12.68 -1.01 -18.72
C ALA A 82 13.49 0.30 -18.71
N GLU A 83 13.95 0.77 -17.53
CA GLU A 83 14.47 2.15 -17.37
C GLU A 83 15.86 2.26 -16.71
N TYR A 84 16.56 1.17 -16.41
CA TYR A 84 17.87 1.26 -15.75
C TYR A 84 18.93 1.95 -16.63
N GLN A 85 19.70 2.88 -16.05
CA GLN A 85 20.72 3.65 -16.78
C GLN A 85 22.16 3.19 -16.47
N SER A 86 22.36 2.43 -15.38
CA SER A 86 23.67 1.91 -15.00
C SER A 86 23.55 0.60 -14.21
N LEU A 87 24.63 -0.18 -14.20
CA LEU A 87 24.71 -1.43 -13.43
C LEU A 87 24.59 -1.19 -11.92
N ALA A 88 25.14 -0.08 -11.41
CA ALA A 88 25.02 0.28 -9.99
C ALA A 88 23.57 0.57 -9.59
N GLN A 89 22.81 1.32 -10.41
CA GLN A 89 21.38 1.54 -10.19
C GLN A 89 20.60 0.24 -10.28
N PHE A 90 20.92 -0.61 -11.26
CA PHE A 90 20.27 -1.91 -11.41
C PHE A 90 20.43 -2.79 -10.16
N ILE A 91 21.65 -2.90 -9.60
CA ILE A 91 21.90 -3.69 -8.39
C ILE A 91 21.12 -3.14 -7.19
N LEU A 92 21.12 -1.81 -7.01
CA LEU A 92 20.42 -1.17 -5.89
C LEU A 92 18.91 -1.39 -5.97
N TYR A 93 18.32 -1.24 -7.16
CA TYR A 93 16.90 -1.44 -7.39
C TYR A 93 16.49 -2.91 -7.32
N LEU A 94 17.34 -3.82 -7.83
CA LEU A 94 17.14 -5.26 -7.67
C LEU A 94 17.13 -5.65 -6.19
N GLY A 95 18.04 -5.09 -5.38
CA GLY A 95 18.05 -5.29 -3.93
C GLY A 95 16.73 -4.87 -3.26
N ALA A 96 16.18 -3.71 -3.64
CA ALA A 96 14.89 -3.26 -3.12
C ALA A 96 13.71 -4.12 -3.60
N VAL A 97 13.73 -4.58 -4.84
CA VAL A 97 12.73 -5.53 -5.35
C VAL A 97 12.77 -6.83 -4.56
N LEU A 98 13.96 -7.40 -4.34
CA LEU A 98 14.14 -8.62 -3.53
C LEU A 98 13.65 -8.42 -2.10
N LEU A 99 13.94 -7.27 -1.49
CA LEU A 99 13.46 -6.92 -0.16
C LEU A 99 11.92 -6.78 -0.15
N GLY A 100 11.33 -6.20 -1.20
CA GLY A 100 9.89 -6.13 -1.40
C GLY A 100 9.23 -7.50 -1.54
N PHE A 101 9.84 -8.43 -2.29
CA PHE A 101 9.38 -9.83 -2.39
C PHE A 101 9.46 -10.54 -1.03
N GLY A 102 10.58 -10.40 -0.33
CA GLY A 102 10.77 -10.96 1.01
C GLY A 102 9.69 -10.46 1.97
N ALA A 103 9.47 -9.15 2.00
CA ALA A 103 8.42 -8.53 2.80
C ALA A 103 7.01 -9.00 2.39
N ALA A 104 6.72 -9.14 1.10
CA ALA A 104 5.42 -9.61 0.61
C ALA A 104 5.10 -11.06 1.03
N LEU A 105 6.13 -11.90 1.21
CA LEU A 105 5.99 -13.31 1.59
C LEU A 105 5.86 -13.54 3.10
N VAL A 106 6.16 -12.54 3.94
CA VAL A 106 6.09 -12.62 5.41
C VAL A 106 4.76 -13.20 5.94
N PRO A 107 3.56 -12.84 5.43
CA PRO A 107 2.31 -13.40 5.93
C PRO A 107 2.25 -14.94 5.87
N LEU A 108 2.87 -15.56 4.86
CA LEU A 108 2.93 -17.03 4.75
C LEU A 108 3.71 -17.63 5.92
N LEU A 109 4.84 -17.02 6.31
CA LEU A 109 5.66 -17.47 7.45
C LEU A 109 4.93 -17.31 8.79
N LEU A 110 4.06 -16.31 8.89
CA LEU A 110 3.27 -16.00 10.09
C LEU A 110 1.95 -16.79 10.19
N THR A 111 1.66 -17.65 9.21
CA THR A 111 0.40 -18.41 9.16
C THR A 111 0.30 -19.39 10.33
N ASN A 112 -0.84 -19.41 11.02
CA ASN A 112 -1.09 -20.23 12.22
C ASN A 112 -0.14 -20.00 13.41
N LYS A 113 0.60 -18.88 13.46
CA LYS A 113 1.54 -18.59 14.56
C LYS A 113 0.92 -17.83 15.73
N LYS A 114 -0.26 -17.22 15.56
CA LYS A 114 -0.90 -16.39 16.59
C LYS A 114 -2.42 -16.43 16.50
N VAL A 115 -3.09 -16.66 17.63
CA VAL A 115 -4.55 -16.77 17.75
C VAL A 115 -5.20 -15.38 17.87
N PRO A 116 -6.42 -15.15 17.33
CA PRO A 116 -7.15 -13.90 17.49
C PRO A 116 -7.38 -13.53 18.96
N CYS A 117 -7.27 -12.24 19.28
CA CYS A 117 -7.51 -11.71 20.63
C CYS A 117 -8.78 -10.84 20.68
N MET A 118 -9.31 -10.61 21.88
CA MET A 118 -10.47 -9.72 22.10
C MET A 118 -10.24 -8.27 21.63
N GLN A 119 -8.97 -7.86 21.48
CA GLN A 119 -8.57 -6.51 21.06
C GLN A 119 -8.23 -6.42 19.56
N SER A 120 -8.51 -7.46 18.78
CA SER A 120 -8.15 -7.53 17.35
C SER A 120 -8.68 -6.34 16.54
N ALA A 121 -9.90 -5.88 16.83
CA ALA A 121 -10.47 -4.70 16.19
C ALA A 121 -9.69 -3.42 16.47
N LEU A 122 -9.21 -3.24 17.71
CA LEU A 122 -8.42 -2.07 18.11
C LEU A 122 -7.03 -2.09 17.46
N ILE A 123 -6.40 -3.26 17.36
CA ILE A 123 -5.08 -3.43 16.73
C ILE A 123 -5.14 -3.13 15.22
N LEU A 124 -6.23 -3.52 14.56
CA LEU A 124 -6.45 -3.20 13.15
C LEU A 124 -6.74 -1.70 12.97
N LEU A 125 -7.51 -1.11 13.88
CA LEU A 125 -7.79 0.33 13.88
C LEU A 125 -6.53 1.17 14.11
N THR A 126 -5.63 0.79 15.02
CA THR A 126 -4.37 1.51 15.22
C THR A 126 -3.51 1.46 13.96
N GLY A 127 -3.47 0.31 13.28
CA GLY A 127 -2.83 0.20 11.96
C GLY A 127 -3.43 1.15 10.93
N ALA A 128 -4.77 1.20 10.83
CA ALA A 128 -5.47 2.09 9.91
C ALA A 128 -5.20 3.59 10.21
N ILE A 129 -5.22 3.98 11.49
CA ILE A 129 -4.93 5.35 11.93
C ILE A 129 -3.48 5.73 11.62
N ILE A 130 -2.52 4.81 11.78
CA ILE A 130 -1.11 5.06 11.42
C ILE A 130 -0.95 5.23 9.91
N ILE A 131 -1.65 4.42 9.10
CA ILE A 131 -1.53 4.44 7.64
C ILE A 131 -2.24 5.66 7.01
N LEU A 132 -3.33 6.14 7.63
CA LEU A 132 -4.11 7.28 7.14
C LEU A 132 -3.28 8.55 6.86
N PRO A 133 -2.46 9.10 7.77
CA PRO A 133 -1.65 10.29 7.48
C PRO A 133 -0.61 10.02 6.38
N LEU A 134 -0.07 8.80 6.27
CA LEU A 134 0.81 8.44 5.16
C LEU A 134 0.06 8.44 3.81
N SER A 135 -1.23 8.13 3.81
CA SER A 135 -2.05 8.18 2.58
C SER A 135 -2.33 9.58 2.07
N ILE A 136 -2.09 10.62 2.88
CA ILE A 136 -2.06 11.99 2.39
C ILE A 136 -0.91 12.14 1.39
N ILE A 137 0.20 11.43 1.56
CA ILE A 137 1.41 11.58 0.74
C ILE A 137 1.34 10.71 -0.53
N VAL A 138 0.70 9.55 -0.50
CA VAL A 138 0.64 8.64 -1.66
C VAL A 138 -0.76 8.03 -1.78
N ALA A 139 -1.40 8.26 -2.93
CA ALA A 139 -2.78 7.85 -3.22
C ALA A 139 -3.10 6.37 -2.90
N PRO A 140 -2.37 5.37 -3.44
CA PRO A 140 -2.69 3.96 -3.23
C PRO A 140 -2.54 3.46 -1.79
N ILE A 141 -1.88 4.22 -0.90
CA ILE A 141 -1.75 3.84 0.52
C ILE A 141 -3.11 3.88 1.22
N SER A 142 -4.04 4.74 0.79
CA SER A 142 -5.39 4.85 1.37
C SER A 142 -6.16 3.53 1.31
N LEU A 143 -5.93 2.70 0.29
CA LEU A 143 -6.54 1.38 0.15
C LEU A 143 -6.19 0.45 1.31
N PHE A 144 -4.97 0.51 1.85
CA PHE A 144 -4.58 -0.28 3.01
C PHE A 144 -5.39 0.09 4.25
N SER A 145 -5.60 1.40 4.46
CA SER A 145 -6.41 1.87 5.58
C SER A 145 -7.87 1.43 5.44
N ILE A 146 -8.46 1.55 4.23
CA ILE A 146 -9.82 1.09 3.93
C ILE A 146 -9.99 -0.40 4.24
N VAL A 147 -9.03 -1.23 3.77
CA VAL A 147 -9.06 -2.69 3.98
C VAL A 147 -8.94 -3.04 5.46
N LEU A 148 -8.01 -2.40 6.19
CA LEU A 148 -7.86 -2.63 7.64
C LEU A 148 -9.12 -2.22 8.41
N CYS A 149 -9.77 -1.11 8.07
CA CYS A 149 -11.04 -0.71 8.67
C CYS A 149 -12.16 -1.73 8.39
N HIS A 150 -12.25 -2.28 7.17
CA HIS A 150 -13.21 -3.34 6.84
C HIS A 150 -12.93 -4.63 7.62
N LEU A 151 -11.65 -5.01 7.76
CA LEU A 151 -11.24 -6.16 8.55
C LEU A 151 -11.53 -5.96 10.04
N ALA A 152 -11.35 -4.73 10.55
CA ALA A 152 -11.69 -4.35 11.91
C ALA A 152 -13.19 -4.49 12.18
N LEU A 153 -14.04 -3.97 11.28
CA LEU A 153 -15.51 -4.07 11.40
C LEU A 153 -16.05 -5.51 11.37
N LYS A 154 -15.31 -6.44 10.75
CA LYS A 154 -15.65 -7.87 10.74
C LYS A 154 -15.26 -8.61 12.02
N GLN A 155 -14.49 -7.99 12.92
CA GLN A 155 -14.12 -8.62 14.18
C GLN A 155 -15.27 -8.57 15.19
N THR A 156 -15.46 -9.68 15.91
CA THR A 156 -16.39 -9.76 17.05
C THR A 156 -15.65 -10.32 18.26
N PRO A 157 -15.77 -9.72 19.46
CA PRO A 157 -16.55 -8.52 19.78
C PRO A 157 -15.86 -7.22 19.37
N ILE A 158 -16.67 -6.19 19.08
CA ILE A 158 -16.20 -4.82 18.80
C ILE A 158 -16.68 -3.89 19.91
N ALA A 159 -15.77 -3.12 20.50
CA ALA A 159 -16.13 -2.06 21.42
C ALA A 159 -16.87 -0.94 20.68
N PRO A 160 -17.94 -0.34 21.24
CA PRO A 160 -18.73 0.68 20.56
C PRO A 160 -17.90 1.91 20.14
N VAL A 161 -16.94 2.31 20.98
CA VAL A 161 -15.98 3.40 20.67
C VAL A 161 -15.08 3.02 19.48
N ALA A 162 -14.59 1.78 19.43
CA ALA A 162 -13.79 1.28 18.32
C ALA A 162 -14.61 1.21 17.02
N LYS A 163 -15.91 0.89 17.10
CA LYS A 163 -16.81 0.89 15.95
C LYS A 163 -16.97 2.29 15.37
N PHE A 164 -17.24 3.27 16.21
CA PHE A 164 -17.40 4.67 15.80
C PHE A 164 -16.11 5.21 15.16
N SER A 165 -14.96 5.00 15.83
CA SER A 165 -13.66 5.43 15.32
C SER A 165 -13.32 4.75 13.98
N THR A 166 -13.58 3.44 13.86
CA THR A 166 -13.37 2.71 12.60
C THR A 166 -14.22 3.27 11.47
N ILE A 167 -15.48 3.63 11.71
CA ILE A 167 -16.36 4.23 10.69
C ILE A 167 -15.86 5.62 10.30
N LEU A 168 -15.41 6.43 11.26
CA LEU A 168 -14.85 7.75 10.99
C LEU A 168 -13.59 7.64 10.13
N THR A 169 -12.65 6.76 10.50
CA THR A 169 -11.43 6.49 9.72
C THR A 169 -11.74 5.93 8.34
N LEU A 170 -12.79 5.11 8.22
CA LEU A 170 -13.22 4.56 6.94
C LEU A 170 -13.75 5.67 6.02
N LEU A 171 -14.58 6.57 6.55
CA LEU A 171 -15.17 7.68 5.80
C LEU A 171 -14.09 8.68 5.34
N THR A 172 -13.11 8.99 6.21
CA THR A 172 -11.97 9.84 5.82
C THR A 172 -11.08 9.15 4.78
N SER A 173 -10.85 7.84 4.90
CA SER A 173 -10.05 7.08 3.93
C SER A 173 -10.72 7.02 2.56
N TYR A 174 -12.04 6.81 2.50
CA TYR A 174 -12.80 6.87 1.24
C TYR A 174 -12.82 8.26 0.64
N GLY A 175 -13.01 9.30 1.46
CA GLY A 175 -12.97 10.68 1.00
C GLY A 175 -11.62 11.03 0.37
N LEU A 176 -10.53 10.62 1.01
CA LEU A 176 -9.18 10.84 0.50
C LEU A 176 -8.92 10.03 -0.78
N PHE A 177 -9.34 8.77 -0.84
CA PHE A 177 -9.24 7.96 -2.06
C PHE A 177 -10.06 8.54 -3.22
N GLY A 178 -11.26 9.06 -2.94
CA GLY A 178 -12.10 9.74 -3.93
C GLY A 178 -11.47 11.04 -4.45
N TYR A 179 -10.88 11.84 -3.55
CA TYR A 179 -10.11 13.03 -3.92
C TYR A 179 -8.95 12.67 -4.86
N TRP A 180 -8.23 11.59 -4.56
CA TRP A 180 -7.15 11.08 -5.40
C TRP A 180 -7.60 10.63 -6.78
N LEU A 181 -8.71 9.89 -6.85
CA LEU A 181 -9.31 9.49 -8.12
C LEU A 181 -9.70 10.71 -8.96
N PHE A 182 -10.34 11.71 -8.35
CA PHE A 182 -10.72 12.94 -9.03
C PHE A 182 -9.48 13.67 -9.59
N GLN A 183 -8.41 13.77 -8.81
CA GLN A 183 -7.16 14.41 -9.26
C GLN A 183 -6.50 13.63 -10.41
N LEU A 184 -6.53 12.29 -10.36
CA LEU A 184 -6.04 11.43 -11.44
C LEU A 184 -6.85 11.61 -12.73
N PHE A 185 -8.19 11.65 -12.65
CA PHE A 185 -9.03 11.89 -13.82
C PHE A 185 -8.79 13.27 -14.44
N ASN A 186 -8.64 14.31 -13.61
CA ASN A 186 -8.33 15.65 -14.12
C ASN A 186 -6.97 15.69 -14.83
N GLN A 187 -5.95 15.03 -14.27
CA GLN A 187 -4.64 14.96 -14.94
C GLN A 187 -4.70 14.22 -16.28
N ILE A 188 -5.48 13.14 -16.38
CA ILE A 188 -5.67 12.41 -17.63
C ILE A 188 -6.46 13.23 -18.66
N SER A 189 -7.45 14.02 -18.22
CA SER A 189 -8.25 14.85 -19.12
C SER A 189 -7.49 16.03 -19.74
N VAL A 190 -6.37 16.43 -19.11
CA VAL A 190 -5.52 17.56 -19.52
C VAL A 190 -4.29 17.08 -20.32
N ALA A 191 -4.00 15.78 -20.33
CA ALA A 191 -2.87 15.14 -21.02
C ALA A 191 -3.23 14.61 -22.42
#